data_AF-A0A970P0W5-F1
#
_entry.id   AF-A0A970P0W5-F1
#
_cell.length_a   1.000
_cell.length_b   1.000
_cell.length_c   1.000
_cell.angle_alpha   90.00
_cell.angle_beta   90.00
_cell.angle_gamma   90.00
#
_symmetry.space_group_name_H-M   'P 1'
#
loop_
_entity.id
_entity.type
_entity.pdbx_description
1 polymer ?
#
loop_
_entity_poly.entity_id
_entity_poly.type
_entity_poly.pdbx_seq_one_letter_code
_entity_poly.pdbx_strand_id
1 'polypeptide(L)'
;MARASNLDLVIPEPEQPISLPERYFGAENTHQWCYFYEKADLARQSGEWEAVIDYYEEAKHQGFEPLNGSEYRILVEAWLQQSDSSNALTLKEQLTLEFPEIIGHWCTIAKELLASEILSMNDRSILTTLRTQEACGN
;
A
#
# COMPACT_ATOMS: atom_id res chain seq x y z
N MET A 1 7.69 -21.86 -10.40
CA MET A 1 6.46 -21.06 -10.59
C MET A 1 6.73 -20.04 -11.67
N ALA A 2 5.81 -19.84 -12.62
CA ALA A 2 5.98 -18.84 -13.66
C ALA A 2 5.64 -17.45 -13.10
N ARG A 3 6.53 -16.47 -13.26
CA ARG A 3 6.18 -15.05 -13.07
C ARG A 3 5.18 -14.67 -14.15
N ALA A 4 3.94 -14.35 -13.76
CA ALA A 4 2.90 -13.93 -14.70
C ALA A 4 3.09 -12.48 -15.20
N SER A 5 3.99 -11.71 -14.57
CA SER A 5 4.30 -10.32 -14.91
C SER A 5 5.81 -10.09 -15.01
N ASN A 6 6.22 -9.17 -15.89
CA ASN A 6 7.60 -8.70 -16.05
C ASN A 6 7.67 -7.18 -15.78
N LEU A 7 8.07 -6.82 -14.56
CA LEU A 7 8.13 -5.42 -14.11
C LEU A 7 9.19 -4.60 -14.84
N ASP A 8 10.22 -5.23 -15.42
CA ASP A 8 11.29 -4.54 -16.16
C ASP A 8 10.77 -3.84 -17.44
N LEU A 9 9.51 -4.10 -17.83
CA LEU A 9 8.84 -3.42 -18.94
C LEU A 9 8.11 -2.13 -18.52
N VAL A 10 7.99 -1.86 -17.22
CA VAL A 10 7.40 -0.62 -16.70
C VAL A 10 8.51 0.43 -16.67
N ILE A 11 8.26 1.58 -17.29
CA ILE A 11 9.15 2.75 -17.23
C ILE A 11 8.45 3.78 -16.33
N PRO A 12 8.79 3.86 -15.02
CA PRO A 12 8.07 4.72 -14.08
C PRO A 12 8.21 6.21 -14.41
N GLU A 13 9.39 6.59 -14.91
CA GLU A 13 9.75 7.97 -15.26
C GLU A 13 10.26 8.02 -16.72
N PRO A 14 9.35 8.02 -17.72
CA PRO A 14 9.77 8.12 -19.11
C PRO A 14 10.30 9.54 -19.40
N GLU A 15 11.31 9.64 -20.27
CA GLU A 15 11.88 10.94 -20.71
C GLU A 15 10.81 11.90 -21.26
N GLN A 16 9.74 11.35 -21.84
CA GLN A 16 8.57 12.08 -22.28
C GLN A 16 7.32 11.49 -21.61
N PRO A 17 6.67 12.22 -20.70
CA PRO A 17 5.38 11.82 -20.16
C PRO A 17 4.37 11.67 -21.30
N ILE A 18 3.74 10.50 -21.39
CA ILE A 18 2.67 10.24 -22.35
C ILE A 18 1.34 10.50 -21.65
N SER A 19 0.54 11.41 -22.18
CA SER A 19 -0.87 11.53 -21.81
C SER A 19 -1.74 10.75 -22.79
N LEU A 20 -2.79 10.12 -22.27
CA LEU A 20 -3.79 9.50 -23.13
C LEU A 20 -4.53 10.58 -23.93
N PRO A 21 -4.90 10.32 -25.20
CA PRO A 21 -5.61 11.31 -26.00
C PRO A 21 -6.94 11.69 -25.35
N GLU A 22 -7.07 12.94 -24.89
CA GLU A 22 -8.24 13.41 -24.13
C GLU A 22 -9.57 13.18 -24.86
N ARG A 23 -9.57 13.26 -26.20
CA ARG A 23 -10.78 13.02 -27.01
C ARG A 23 -11.41 11.63 -26.82
N TYR A 24 -10.64 10.67 -26.31
CA TYR A 24 -11.09 9.30 -26.09
C TYR A 24 -11.18 8.94 -24.60
N PHE A 25 -10.29 9.47 -23.77
CA PHE A 25 -10.15 9.08 -22.36
C PHE A 25 -10.58 10.16 -21.38
N GLY A 26 -10.89 11.38 -21.86
CA GLY A 26 -11.09 12.54 -21.02
C GLY A 26 -9.77 13.12 -20.49
N ALA A 27 -9.88 14.20 -19.72
CA ALA A 27 -8.76 14.73 -18.96
C ALA A 27 -8.46 13.80 -17.78
N GLU A 28 -7.17 13.59 -17.50
CA GLU A 28 -6.74 12.86 -16.31
C GLU A 28 -7.24 13.58 -15.06
N ASN A 29 -7.90 12.84 -14.16
CA ASN A 29 -8.29 13.36 -12.86
C ASN A 29 -7.20 13.00 -11.83
N THR A 30 -6.35 13.98 -11.53
CA THR A 30 -5.27 13.85 -10.54
C THR A 30 -5.70 14.19 -9.12
N HIS A 31 -6.90 14.75 -8.93
CA HIS A 31 -7.42 15.17 -7.64
C HIS A 31 -8.45 14.16 -7.11
N GLN A 32 -7.98 12.94 -6.90
CA GLN A 32 -8.78 11.83 -6.36
C GLN A 32 -7.87 10.79 -5.73
N TRP A 33 -8.42 9.99 -4.83
CA TRP A 33 -7.71 8.89 -4.18
C TRP A 33 -6.98 7.95 -5.17
N CYS A 34 -7.63 7.54 -6.26
CA CYS A 34 -7.04 6.60 -7.22
C CYS A 34 -5.70 7.07 -7.77
N TYR A 35 -5.53 8.38 -7.98
CA TYR A 35 -4.27 8.96 -8.45
C TYR A 35 -3.13 8.69 -7.47
N PHE A 36 -3.36 8.93 -6.18
CA PHE A 36 -2.36 8.69 -5.14
C PHE A 36 -2.08 7.21 -4.94
N TYR A 37 -3.12 6.37 -4.96
CA TYR A 37 -2.95 4.91 -4.84
C TYR A 37 -2.11 4.34 -5.99
N GLU A 38 -2.36 4.75 -7.24
CA GLU A 38 -1.62 4.28 -8.41
C GLU A 38 -0.16 4.73 -8.37
N LYS A 39 0.10 5.97 -7.93
CA LYS A 39 1.46 6.47 -7.69
C LYS A 39 2.18 5.70 -6.59
N ALA A 40 1.48 5.40 -5.49
CA ALA A 40 2.01 4.61 -4.40
C ALA A 40 2.29 3.15 -4.80
N ASP A 41 1.40 2.49 -5.56
CA ASP A 41 1.63 1.12 -6.03
C ASP A 41 2.76 1.06 -7.07
N LEU A 42 2.95 2.11 -7.87
CA LEU A 42 4.11 2.24 -8.75
C LEU A 42 5.42 2.33 -7.96
N ALA A 43 5.48 3.20 -6.93
CA ALA A 43 6.64 3.30 -6.03
C ALA A 43 6.92 1.97 -5.32
N ARG A 44 5.87 1.28 -4.85
CA ARG A 44 5.94 -0.05 -4.25
C ARG A 44 6.59 -1.08 -5.18
N GLN A 45 6.26 -1.07 -6.47
CA GLN A 45 6.86 -1.98 -7.45
C GLN A 45 8.36 -1.75 -7.64
N SER A 46 8.82 -0.51 -7.45
CA SER A 46 10.24 -0.12 -7.47
C SER A 46 10.96 -0.31 -6.12
N GLY A 47 10.23 -0.68 -5.05
CA GLY A 47 10.78 -0.79 -3.70
C GLY A 47 11.04 0.56 -3.02
N GLU A 48 10.42 1.64 -3.51
CA GLU A 48 10.54 2.99 -2.97
C GLU A 48 9.56 3.18 -1.80
N TRP A 49 9.81 2.48 -0.70
CA TRP A 49 8.88 2.37 0.43
C TRP A 49 8.57 3.72 1.11
N GLU A 50 9.54 4.65 1.16
CA GLU A 50 9.30 6.01 1.65
C GLU A 50 8.29 6.76 0.77
N ALA A 51 8.47 6.70 -0.55
CA ALA A 51 7.57 7.34 -1.50
C ALA A 51 6.14 6.77 -1.41
N VAL A 52 5.98 5.46 -1.13
CA VAL A 52 4.66 4.88 -0.84
C VAL A 52 3.99 5.62 0.31
N ILE A 53 4.69 5.84 1.41
CA ILE A 53 4.15 6.52 2.60
C ILE A 53 3.82 7.99 2.26
N ASP A 54 4.73 8.69 1.58
CA ASP A 54 4.55 10.09 1.19
C ASP A 54 3.28 10.30 0.35
N TYR A 55 2.97 9.39 -0.59
CA TYR A 55 1.73 9.48 -1.38
C TYR A 55 0.46 9.31 -0.53
N TYR A 56 0.50 8.47 0.51
CA TYR A 56 -0.63 8.33 1.44
C TYR A 56 -0.78 9.56 2.33
N GLU A 57 0.34 10.15 2.78
CA GLU A 57 0.31 11.39 3.55
C GLU A 57 -0.22 12.56 2.72
N GLU A 58 0.24 12.71 1.47
CA GLU A 58 -0.26 13.74 0.56
C GLU A 58 -1.76 13.56 0.27
N ALA A 59 -2.19 12.33 0.00
CA ALA A 59 -3.61 12.01 -0.18
C ALA A 59 -4.43 12.42 1.05
N LYS A 60 -3.97 12.04 2.25
CA LYS A 60 -4.58 12.40 3.53
C LYS A 60 -4.65 13.92 3.71
N HIS A 61 -3.58 14.64 3.39
CA HIS A 61 -3.53 16.11 3.45
C HIS A 61 -4.54 16.78 2.52
N GLN A 62 -4.85 16.15 1.38
CA GLN A 62 -5.89 16.60 0.45
C GLN A 62 -7.30 16.10 0.80
N GLY A 63 -7.47 15.35 1.89
CA GLY A 63 -8.76 14.80 2.33
C GLY A 63 -9.19 13.55 1.57
N PHE A 64 -8.25 12.85 0.92
CA PHE A 64 -8.48 11.55 0.28
C PHE A 64 -8.02 10.42 1.20
N GLU A 65 -8.69 9.28 1.07
CA GLU A 65 -8.42 8.09 1.85
C GLU A 65 -8.64 6.82 1.02
N PRO A 66 -7.99 5.70 1.39
CA PRO A 66 -8.31 4.39 0.84
C PRO A 66 -9.80 4.03 0.98
N LEU A 67 -10.36 3.46 -0.07
CA LEU A 67 -11.77 3.09 -0.15
C LEU A 67 -12.07 1.73 0.49
N ASN A 68 -11.04 0.91 0.70
CA ASN A 68 -11.18 -0.43 1.28
C ASN A 68 -9.85 -0.94 1.88
N GLY A 69 -9.94 -2.06 2.61
CA GLY A 69 -8.80 -2.64 3.29
C GLY A 69 -7.67 -3.14 2.38
N SER A 70 -7.98 -3.51 1.13
CA SER A 70 -6.96 -3.96 0.17
C SER A 70 -6.06 -2.81 -0.26
N GLU A 71 -6.60 -1.59 -0.29
CA GLU A 71 -5.83 -0.39 -0.61
C GLU A 71 -4.94 0.03 0.57
N TYR A 72 -5.26 -0.30 1.81
CA TYR A 72 -4.32 -0.11 2.93
C TYR A 72 -3.13 -1.08 2.90
N ARG A 73 -3.22 -2.21 2.18
CA ARG A 73 -2.18 -3.25 2.24
C ARG A 73 -0.78 -2.72 1.87
N ILE A 74 -0.69 -1.84 0.87
CA ILE A 74 0.60 -1.35 0.37
C ILE A 74 1.24 -0.35 1.32
N LEU A 75 0.42 0.42 2.03
CA LEU A 75 0.89 1.29 3.13
C LEU A 75 1.47 0.44 4.25
N VAL A 76 0.77 -0.62 4.66
CA VAL A 76 1.26 -1.51 5.73
C VAL A 76 2.51 -2.27 5.30
N GLU A 77 2.59 -2.69 4.03
CA GLU A 77 3.81 -3.27 3.46
C GLU A 77 4.98 -2.28 3.53
N ALA A 78 4.79 -1.04 3.08
CA ALA A 78 5.82 0.00 3.16
C ALA A 78 6.25 0.31 4.60
N TRP A 79 5.30 0.35 5.54
CA TRP A 79 5.60 0.55 6.96
C TRP A 79 6.47 -0.57 7.51
N LEU A 80 6.18 -1.83 7.17
CA LEU A 80 7.01 -2.99 7.56
C LEU A 80 8.43 -2.93 6.98
N GLN A 81 8.61 -2.32 5.80
CA GLN A 81 9.92 -2.19 5.15
C GLN A 81 10.75 -1.02 5.70
N GLN A 82 10.10 0.06 6.12
CA GLN A 82 10.75 1.30 6.59
C GLN A 82 10.94 1.34 8.11
N SER A 83 9.97 0.84 8.87
CA SER A 83 9.95 1.01 10.32
C SER A 83 10.62 -0.15 11.05
N ASP A 84 11.23 0.15 12.20
CA ASP A 84 11.62 -0.87 13.19
C ASP A 84 10.39 -1.36 13.97
N SER A 85 9.34 -1.74 13.24
CA SER A 85 8.13 -2.36 13.79
C SER A 85 8.52 -3.71 14.39
N SER A 86 9.05 -3.67 15.61
CA SER A 86 9.51 -4.85 16.32
C SER A 86 8.41 -5.89 16.55
N ASN A 87 7.14 -5.46 16.51
CA ASN A 87 5.98 -6.32 16.75
C ASN A 87 4.66 -5.72 16.19
N ALA A 88 3.61 -6.54 16.22
CA ALA A 88 2.27 -6.20 15.73
C ALA A 88 1.58 -5.04 16.45
N LEU A 89 1.81 -4.88 17.76
CA LEU A 89 1.20 -3.80 18.53
C LEU A 89 1.79 -2.45 18.12
N THR A 90 3.12 -2.35 18.04
CA THR A 90 3.81 -1.14 17.59
C THR A 90 3.39 -0.75 16.17
N LEU A 91 3.36 -1.71 15.24
CA LEU A 91 2.89 -1.48 13.88
C LEU A 91 1.46 -0.91 13.87
N LYS A 92 0.54 -1.57 14.58
CA LYS A 92 -0.86 -1.17 14.65
C LYS A 92 -1.04 0.21 15.27
N GLU A 93 -0.37 0.48 16.39
CA GLU A 93 -0.45 1.77 17.10
C GLU A 93 0.04 2.93 16.23
N GLN A 94 1.21 2.77 15.60
CA GLN A 94 1.78 3.81 14.73
C GLN A 94 0.87 4.12 13.55
N LEU A 95 0.46 3.09 12.81
CA LEU A 95 -0.40 3.27 11.64
C LEU A 95 -1.80 3.78 12.01
N THR A 96 -2.37 3.34 13.14
CA THR A 96 -3.68 3.85 13.60
C THR A 96 -3.58 5.32 14.01
N LEU A 97 -2.46 5.73 14.60
CA LEU A 97 -2.23 7.13 14.95
C LEU A 97 -2.14 8.00 13.69
N GLU A 98 -1.40 7.53 12.68
CA GLU A 98 -1.18 8.32 11.46
C GLU A 98 -2.31 8.24 10.43
N PHE A 99 -3.04 7.12 10.40
CA PHE A 99 -4.14 6.86 9.46
C PHE A 99 -5.33 6.23 10.20
N PRO A 100 -6.13 7.02 10.97
CA PRO A 100 -7.20 6.49 11.83
C PRO A 100 -8.24 5.61 11.11
N GLU A 101 -8.50 5.89 9.83
CA GLU A 101 -9.45 5.13 9.02
C GLU A 101 -9.03 3.67 8.77
N ILE A 102 -7.77 3.30 9.04
CA ILE A 102 -7.26 1.93 8.93
C ILE A 102 -7.88 0.95 9.96
N ILE A 103 -8.44 1.45 11.07
CA ILE A 103 -8.85 0.65 12.24
C ILE A 103 -9.75 -0.53 11.86
N GLY A 104 -10.63 -0.36 10.87
CA GLY A 104 -11.58 -1.39 10.44
C GLY A 104 -11.02 -2.42 9.44
N HIS A 105 -9.76 -2.30 9.04
CA HIS A 105 -9.24 -3.00 7.85
C HIS A 105 -8.17 -4.06 8.13
N TRP A 106 -7.71 -4.17 9.38
CA TRP A 106 -6.60 -5.03 9.76
C TRP A 106 -6.74 -6.50 9.35
N CYS A 107 -7.95 -7.06 9.39
CA CYS A 107 -8.18 -8.44 8.95
C CYS A 107 -7.98 -8.64 7.45
N THR A 108 -8.48 -7.72 6.63
CA THR A 108 -8.28 -7.76 5.17
C THR A 108 -6.80 -7.58 4.84
N ILE A 109 -6.17 -6.57 5.44
CA ILE A 109 -4.74 -6.25 5.25
C ILE A 109 -3.88 -7.47 5.60
N ALA A 110 -4.03 -8.03 6.80
CA ALA A 110 -3.23 -9.15 7.25
C ALA A 110 -3.44 -10.40 6.37
N LYS A 111 -4.68 -10.68 5.97
CA LYS A 111 -4.99 -11.80 5.07
C LYS A 111 -4.28 -11.65 3.72
N GLU A 112 -4.34 -10.48 3.11
CA GLU A 112 -3.77 -10.24 1.79
C GLU A 112 -2.24 -10.23 1.82
N LEU A 113 -1.63 -9.58 2.81
CA LEU A 113 -0.18 -9.58 2.96
C LEU A 113 0.34 -11.00 3.23
N LEU A 114 -0.30 -11.78 4.12
CA LEU A 114 0.11 -13.16 4.40
C LEU A 114 0.03 -14.09 3.18
N ALA A 115 -0.83 -13.77 2.19
CA ALA A 115 -0.90 -14.50 0.93
C ALA A 115 0.27 -14.19 -0.03
N SER A 116 1.06 -13.15 0.25
CA SER A 116 2.25 -12.80 -0.53
C SER A 116 3.42 -13.76 -0.29
N GLU A 117 4.09 -14.15 -1.38
CA GLU A 117 5.26 -15.04 -1.35
C GLU A 117 6.54 -14.34 -0.86
N ILE A 118 6.56 -13.00 -0.83
CA ILE A 118 7.80 -12.20 -0.69
C ILE A 118 8.04 -11.69 0.75
N LEU A 119 7.13 -11.94 1.69
CA LEU A 119 7.31 -11.50 3.09
C LEU A 119 8.44 -12.24 3.83
N SER A 120 9.22 -11.48 4.60
CA SER A 120 10.20 -12.00 5.54
C SER A 120 9.54 -12.85 6.63
N MET A 121 10.31 -13.70 7.32
CA MET A 121 9.78 -14.47 8.44
C MET A 121 9.31 -13.57 9.59
N ASN A 122 9.98 -12.43 9.81
CA ASN A 122 9.60 -11.47 10.84
C ASN A 122 8.23 -10.84 10.53
N ASP A 123 8.06 -10.35 9.30
CA ASP A 123 6.80 -9.70 8.89
C ASP A 123 5.62 -10.68 8.92
N ARG A 124 5.85 -11.95 8.52
CA ARG A 124 4.83 -12.99 8.67
C ARG A 124 4.44 -13.22 10.12
N SER A 125 5.40 -13.22 11.04
CA SER A 125 5.13 -13.36 12.47
C SER A 125 4.27 -12.20 12.97
N ILE A 126 4.67 -10.97 12.64
CA ILE A 126 3.94 -9.74 12.98
C ILE A 126 2.49 -9.80 12.48
N LEU A 127 2.28 -10.10 11.20
CA LEU A 127 0.95 -10.15 10.58
C LEU A 127 0.09 -11.29 11.13
N THR A 128 0.70 -12.43 11.49
CA THR A 128 -0.01 -13.55 12.12
C THR A 128 -0.47 -13.19 13.53
N THR A 129 0.38 -12.52 14.31
CA THR A 129 0.03 -11.98 15.63
C THR A 129 -1.09 -10.95 15.51
N LEU A 130 -0.98 -10.02 14.57
CA LEU A 130 -1.99 -9.00 14.31
C LEU A 130 -3.36 -9.64 14.02
N ARG A 131 -3.41 -10.62 13.11
CA ARG A 131 -4.65 -11.34 12.77
C ARG A 131 -5.30 -12.03 14.00
N THR A 132 -4.47 -12.53 14.91
CA THR A 132 -4.94 -13.17 16.16
C THR A 132 -5.51 -12.14 17.13
N GLN A 133 -4.84 -10.99 17.28
CA GLN A 133 -5.27 -9.89 18.17
C GLN A 133 -6.58 -9.25 17.71
N GLU A 134 -6.76 -9.10 16.40
CA GLU A 134 -7.99 -8.58 15.80
C GLU A 134 -9.14 -9.60 15.78
N ALA A 135 -8.91 -10.81 16.29
CA ALA A 135 -9.87 -11.91 16.26
C ALA A 135 -10.49 -12.13 14.87
N CYS A 136 -9.67 -12.01 13.82
CA CYS A 136 -10.13 -12.22 12.44
C CYS A 136 -10.61 -13.67 12.31
N GLY A 137 -11.92 -13.84 12.09
CA GLY A 137 -12.52 -15.15 11.88
C GLY A 137 -11.85 -15.91 10.73
N ASN A 138 -11.89 -17.24 10.82
CA ASN A 138 -11.43 -18.14 9.75
C ASN A 138 -12.19 -17.92 8.44
#